data_AF-A0A968WGZ5-F1
#
_entry.id   AF-A0A968WGZ5-F1
#
_cell.length_a   1.000
_cell.length_b   1.000
_cell.length_c   1.000
_cell.angle_alpha   90.00
_cell.angle_beta   90.00
_cell.angle_gamma   90.00
#
_symmetry.space_group_name_H-M   'P 1'
#
loop_
_entity.id
_entity.type
_entity.pdbx_description
1 polymer ?
#
loop_
_entity_poly.entity_id
_entity_poly.type
_entity_poly.pdbx_seq_one_letter_code
_entity_poly.pdbx_strand_id
1 'polypeptide(L)'
;FIIRVFINPKFSPSLIVGRLIVHNQVPEYVGARQKKFAWIVGVLLSGAMFVLLIVVNAYSLFTGIICLLCLIFLFFEAVFGICLACKVYRLVYGAKAQYCPGEVCDIKSRQPIQRTSAAQWTIVFAFIIGIFMMVRFFAPVINVAPHNMFGDRPSNTSQR
;
A
#
# COMPACT_ATOMS: atom_id res chain seq x y z
N PHE A 1 -16.00 -1.81 7.84
CA PHE A 1 -15.51 -3.00 7.12
C PHE A 1 -16.27 -4.28 7.46
N ILE A 2 -16.57 -4.54 8.74
CA ILE A 2 -17.27 -5.75 9.21
C ILE A 2 -18.60 -6.00 8.47
N ILE A 3 -19.44 -4.96 8.30
CA ILE A 3 -20.74 -5.06 7.58
C ILE A 3 -20.57 -5.56 6.13
N ARG A 4 -19.48 -5.18 5.44
CA ARG A 4 -19.19 -5.63 4.07
C ARG A 4 -18.86 -7.12 4.00
N VAL A 5 -18.27 -7.69 5.06
CA VAL A 5 -17.82 -9.08 5.11
C VAL A 5 -18.96 -10.02 5.53
N PHE A 6 -19.70 -9.65 6.59
CA PHE A 6 -20.64 -10.55 7.25
C PHE A 6 -22.10 -10.41 6.80
N ILE A 7 -22.56 -9.22 6.41
CA ILE A 7 -23.99 -8.98 6.11
C ILE A 7 -24.18 -8.91 4.60
N ASN A 8 -23.90 -7.75 4.00
CA ASN A 8 -24.01 -7.54 2.57
C ASN A 8 -23.29 -6.23 2.20
N PRO A 9 -22.45 -6.20 1.15
CA PRO A 9 -21.83 -4.96 0.68
C PRO A 9 -22.85 -3.87 0.29
N LYS A 10 -24.09 -4.24 -0.08
CA LYS A 10 -25.15 -3.29 -0.44
C LYS A 10 -25.48 -2.29 0.68
N PHE A 11 -25.39 -2.72 1.94
CA PHE A 11 -25.71 -1.88 3.11
C PHE A 11 -24.48 -1.21 3.73
N SER A 12 -23.33 -1.28 3.07
CA SER A 12 -22.14 -0.66 3.61
C SER A 12 -22.23 0.87 3.50
N PRO A 13 -22.13 1.62 4.62
CA PRO A 13 -22.29 3.07 4.61
C PRO A 13 -21.26 3.76 3.71
N SER A 14 -20.02 3.28 3.69
CA SER A 14 -18.98 3.80 2.80
C SER A 14 -19.23 3.52 1.31
N LEU A 15 -19.99 2.48 0.94
CA LEU A 15 -20.41 2.26 -0.46
C LEU A 15 -21.59 3.17 -0.84
N ILE A 16 -22.48 3.45 0.11
CA ILE A 16 -23.61 4.37 -0.09
C ILE A 16 -23.07 5.79 -0.29
N VAL A 17 -22.19 6.26 0.61
CA VAL A 17 -21.52 7.57 0.48
C VAL A 17 -20.70 7.64 -0.81
N GLY A 18 -19.97 6.57 -1.15
CA GLY A 18 -19.24 6.50 -2.41
C GLY A 18 -20.15 6.72 -3.63
N ARG A 19 -21.30 6.02 -3.70
CA ARG A 19 -22.27 6.21 -4.78
C ARG A 19 -22.86 7.61 -4.84
N LEU A 20 -23.03 8.27 -3.69
CA LEU A 20 -23.52 9.66 -3.65
C LEU A 20 -22.47 10.62 -4.22
N ILE A 21 -21.18 10.42 -3.91
CA ILE A 21 -20.09 11.28 -4.40
C ILE A 21 -19.84 11.08 -5.91
N VAL A 22 -19.81 9.83 -6.38
CA VAL A 22 -19.50 9.51 -7.80
C VAL A 22 -20.75 9.22 -8.66
N HIS A 23 -21.92 9.75 -8.27
CA HIS A 23 -23.20 9.46 -8.95
C HIS A 23 -23.17 9.70 -10.47
N ASN A 24 -22.36 10.65 -10.93
CA ASN A 24 -22.30 11.03 -12.35
C ASN A 24 -21.21 10.30 -13.16
N GLN A 25 -20.54 9.29 -12.59
CA GLN A 25 -19.50 8.50 -13.27
C GLN A 25 -20.05 7.16 -13.76
N VAL A 26 -19.55 6.67 -14.90
CA VAL A 26 -19.86 5.31 -15.35
C VAL A 26 -19.24 4.29 -14.38
N PRO A 27 -20.02 3.35 -13.82
CA PRO A 27 -19.50 2.41 -12.85
C PRO A 27 -18.65 1.33 -13.54
N GLU A 28 -17.42 1.17 -13.07
CA GLU A 28 -16.56 0.05 -13.48
C GLU A 28 -16.86 -1.17 -12.58
N TYR A 29 -17.34 -2.25 -13.19
CA TYR A 29 -17.68 -3.46 -12.44
C TYR A 29 -16.44 -4.32 -12.16
N VAL A 30 -16.27 -4.69 -10.90
CA VAL A 30 -15.18 -5.54 -10.44
C VAL A 30 -15.73 -6.83 -9.80
N GLY A 31 -14.98 -7.91 -9.90
CA GLY A 31 -15.36 -9.24 -9.43
C GLY A 31 -15.70 -9.26 -7.93
N ALA A 32 -16.98 -9.42 -7.62
CA ALA A 32 -17.49 -9.34 -6.24
C ALA A 32 -16.86 -10.39 -5.30
N ARG A 33 -16.63 -11.62 -5.78
CA ARG A 33 -16.02 -12.70 -4.97
C ARG A 33 -14.57 -12.41 -4.58
N GLN A 34 -13.79 -11.87 -5.51
CA GLN A 34 -12.37 -11.56 -5.27
C GLN A 34 -12.22 -10.44 -4.24
N LYS A 35 -13.03 -9.37 -4.34
CA LYS A 35 -13.02 -8.30 -3.35
C LYS A 35 -13.48 -8.76 -1.96
N LYS A 36 -14.43 -9.69 -1.88
CA LYS A 36 -14.84 -10.25 -0.59
C LYS A 36 -13.69 -10.96 0.13
N PHE A 37 -12.87 -11.72 -0.60
CA PHE A 37 -11.67 -12.35 -0.04
C PHE A 37 -10.66 -11.32 0.48
N ALA A 38 -10.38 -10.28 -0.30
CA ALA A 38 -9.50 -9.19 0.13
C ALA A 38 -10.02 -8.50 1.41
N TRP A 39 -11.34 -8.27 1.51
CA TRP A 39 -11.94 -7.69 2.71
C TRP A 39 -11.82 -8.59 3.94
N ILE A 40 -11.91 -9.92 3.78
CA ILE A 40 -11.71 -10.88 4.88
C ILE A 40 -10.27 -10.80 5.39
N VAL A 41 -9.30 -10.84 4.49
CA VAL A 41 -7.87 -10.73 4.84
C VAL A 41 -7.57 -9.39 5.53
N GLY A 42 -8.14 -8.30 5.04
CA GLY A 42 -7.99 -6.97 5.65
C GLY A 42 -8.59 -6.89 7.06
N VAL A 43 -9.77 -7.46 7.28
CA VAL A 43 -10.39 -7.53 8.63
C VAL A 43 -9.57 -8.40 9.58
N LEU A 44 -9.04 -9.53 9.10
CA LEU A 44 -8.18 -10.41 9.90
C LEU A 44 -6.89 -9.70 10.34
N LEU A 45 -6.18 -9.06 9.40
CA LEU A 45 -4.93 -8.34 9.68
C LEU A 45 -5.13 -7.15 10.63
N SER A 46 -6.14 -6.31 10.36
CA SER A 46 -6.46 -5.16 11.21
C SER A 46 -6.98 -5.59 12.59
N GLY A 47 -7.80 -6.64 12.66
CA GLY A 47 -8.27 -7.22 13.91
C GLY A 47 -7.12 -7.79 14.75
N ALA A 48 -6.20 -8.52 14.13
CA ALA A 48 -5.00 -9.02 14.82
C ALA A 48 -4.17 -7.88 15.41
N MET A 49 -3.95 -6.81 14.65
CA MET A 49 -3.22 -5.62 15.15
C MET A 49 -3.95 -4.92 16.29
N PHE A 50 -5.28 -4.76 16.18
CA PHE A 50 -6.08 -4.18 17.26
C PHE A 50 -5.95 -5.00 18.55
N VAL A 51 -6.05 -6.32 18.48
CA VAL A 51 -5.90 -7.20 19.66
C VAL A 51 -4.48 -7.10 20.23
N LEU A 52 -3.44 -7.18 19.39
CA LEU A 52 -2.05 -7.16 19.85
C LEU A 52 -1.65 -5.84 20.50
N LEU A 53 -2.08 -4.70 19.94
CA LEU A 53 -1.71 -3.37 20.45
C LEU A 53 -2.63 -2.87 21.56
N ILE A 54 -3.95 -3.13 21.50
CA ILE A 54 -4.92 -2.56 22.45
C ILE A 54 -5.25 -3.53 23.58
N VAL A 55 -5.44 -4.82 23.27
CA VAL A 55 -5.87 -5.82 24.28
C VAL A 55 -4.67 -6.36 25.05
N VAL A 56 -3.61 -6.75 24.33
CA VAL A 56 -2.41 -7.36 24.93
C VAL A 56 -1.35 -6.32 25.29
N ASN A 57 -1.42 -5.12 24.69
CA ASN A 57 -0.44 -4.04 24.86
C ASN A 57 1.01 -4.52 24.69
N ALA A 58 1.24 -5.40 23.72
CA ALA A 58 2.54 -6.00 23.47
C ALA A 58 3.13 -5.47 22.17
N TYR A 59 4.26 -4.77 22.28
CA TYR A 59 5.07 -4.34 21.15
C TYR A 59 6.21 -5.35 20.99
N SER A 60 6.15 -6.15 19.93
CA SER A 60 7.14 -7.19 19.64
C SER A 60 7.60 -7.08 18.19
N LEU A 61 8.72 -7.73 17.85
CA LEU A 61 9.19 -7.82 16.47
C LEU A 61 8.10 -8.43 15.56
N PHE A 62 7.33 -9.39 16.07
CA PHE A 62 6.21 -9.99 15.36
C PHE A 62 5.11 -8.99 15.01
N THR A 63 4.76 -8.06 15.92
CA THR A 63 3.75 -7.04 15.64
C THR A 63 4.26 -6.04 14.59
N GLY A 64 5.55 -5.72 14.61
CA GLY A 64 6.21 -4.91 13.59
C GLY A 64 6.18 -5.55 12.19
N ILE A 65 6.47 -6.85 12.10
CA ILE A 65 6.44 -7.59 10.83
C ILE A 65 5.02 -7.62 10.23
N ILE A 66 4.01 -7.91 11.05
CA ILE A 66 2.61 -7.95 10.58
C ILE A 66 2.16 -6.57 10.12
N CYS A 67 2.53 -5.50 10.83
CA CYS A 67 2.24 -4.12 10.44
C CYS A 67 2.87 -3.78 9.08
N LEU A 68 4.18 -4.07 8.90
CA LEU A 68 4.86 -3.86 7.63
C LEU A 68 4.19 -4.61 6.48
N LEU A 69 3.80 -5.86 6.69
CA LEU A 69 3.09 -6.65 5.69
C LEU A 69 1.72 -6.05 5.35
N CYS A 70 0.99 -5.55 6.35
CA CYS A 70 -0.28 -4.85 6.14
C CYS A 70 -0.12 -3.58 5.31
N LEU A 71 0.89 -2.76 5.63
CA LEU A 71 1.21 -1.54 4.89
C LEU A 71 1.61 -1.83 3.45
N ILE A 72 2.41 -2.89 3.22
CA ILE A 72 2.80 -3.31 1.88
C ILE A 72 1.57 -3.70 1.04
N PHE A 73 0.67 -4.52 1.58
CA PHE A 73 -0.55 -4.92 0.86
C PHE A 73 -1.45 -3.73 0.53
N LEU A 74 -1.62 -2.80 1.47
CA LEU A 74 -2.40 -1.57 1.25
C LEU A 74 -1.74 -0.66 0.20
N PHE A 75 -0.42 -0.53 0.25
CA PHE A 75 0.35 0.29 -0.69
C PHE A 75 0.22 -0.21 -2.13
N PHE A 76 0.35 -1.51 -2.36
CA PHE A 76 0.19 -2.07 -3.70
C PHE A 76 -1.22 -1.90 -4.28
N GLU A 77 -2.24 -2.00 -3.42
CA GLU A 77 -3.64 -1.76 -3.80
C GLU A 77 -3.89 -0.28 -4.14
N ALA A 78 -3.33 0.65 -3.36
CA ALA A 78 -3.56 2.08 -3.55
C ALA A 78 -2.73 2.69 -4.70
N VAL A 79 -1.46 2.30 -4.85
CA VAL A 79 -0.52 2.91 -5.81
C VAL A 79 -0.62 2.27 -7.18
N PHE A 80 -0.63 0.94 -7.25
CA PHE A 80 -0.63 0.21 -8.52
C PHE A 80 -2.04 -0.27 -8.93
N GLY A 81 -3.03 -0.17 -8.05
CA GLY A 81 -4.37 -0.70 -8.30
C GLY A 81 -4.42 -2.24 -8.38
N ILE A 82 -3.34 -2.93 -8.00
CA ILE A 82 -3.22 -4.39 -8.08
C ILE A 82 -3.38 -4.99 -6.68
N CYS A 83 -4.44 -5.78 -6.48
CA CYS A 83 -4.67 -6.46 -5.22
C CYS A 83 -3.87 -7.79 -5.17
N LEU A 84 -2.81 -7.83 -4.36
CA LEU A 84 -1.98 -9.02 -4.17
C LEU A 84 -2.77 -10.19 -3.57
N ALA A 85 -3.72 -9.90 -2.67
CA ALA A 85 -4.61 -10.89 -2.06
C ALA A 85 -5.48 -11.59 -3.12
N CYS A 86 -5.99 -10.86 -4.11
CA CYS A 86 -6.75 -11.44 -5.23
C CYS A 86 -5.87 -12.32 -6.12
N LYS A 87 -4.57 -12.01 -6.26
CA LYS A 87 -3.61 -12.84 -7.02
C LYS A 87 -3.35 -14.18 -6.32
N VAL A 88 -3.19 -14.17 -4.99
CA VAL A 88 -3.08 -15.40 -4.19
C VAL A 88 -4.36 -16.21 -4.27
N TYR A 89 -5.54 -15.56 -4.19
CA TYR A 89 -6.82 -16.24 -4.34
C TYR A 89 -6.95 -16.97 -5.69
N ARG A 90 -6.49 -16.34 -6.79
CA ARG A 90 -6.47 -16.98 -8.12
C ARG A 90 -5.56 -18.21 -8.16
N LEU A 91 -4.39 -18.13 -7.50
CA LEU A 91 -3.44 -19.24 -7.45
C LEU A 91 -4.00 -20.43 -6.64
N VAL A 92 -4.68 -20.16 -5.53
CA VAL A 92 -5.20 -21.20 -4.63
C VAL A 92 -6.49 -21.83 -5.16
N TYR A 93 -7.42 -21.02 -5.69
CA TYR A 93 -8.75 -21.49 -6.08
C TYR A 93 -8.93 -21.72 -7.59
N GLY A 94 -7.93 -21.40 -8.42
CA GLY A 94 -7.92 -21.65 -9.87
C GLY A 94 -9.01 -20.92 -10.68
N ALA A 95 -9.90 -20.17 -10.03
CA ALA A 95 -11.01 -19.50 -10.67
C ALA A 95 -10.51 -18.33 -11.54
N LYS A 96 -10.89 -18.32 -12.82
CA LYS A 96 -10.67 -17.18 -13.72
C LYS A 96 -11.28 -15.93 -13.09
N ALA A 97 -10.47 -14.89 -12.95
CA ALA A 97 -10.93 -13.65 -12.38
C ALA A 97 -11.88 -12.95 -13.38
N GLN A 98 -13.18 -13.11 -13.20
CA GLN A 98 -14.18 -12.39 -13.99
C GLN A 98 -14.28 -10.95 -13.49
N TYR A 99 -14.29 -9.99 -14.43
CA TYR A 99 -14.43 -8.55 -14.20
C TYR A 99 -13.29 -7.97 -13.35
N CYS A 100 -12.13 -7.70 -13.96
CA CYS A 100 -11.05 -6.99 -13.28
C CYS A 100 -11.06 -5.52 -13.67
N PRO A 101 -10.79 -4.61 -12.71
CA PRO A 101 -10.74 -3.18 -13.00
C PRO A 101 -9.69 -2.92 -14.09
N GLY A 102 -10.09 -2.28 -15.18
CA GLY A 102 -9.18 -1.92 -16.28
C GLY A 102 -8.76 -3.10 -17.17
N GLU A 103 -9.61 -4.12 -17.33
CA GLU A 103 -9.41 -5.27 -18.23
C GLU A 103 -8.12 -6.09 -17.99
N VAL A 104 -7.41 -5.88 -16.87
CA VAL A 104 -6.11 -6.50 -16.57
C VAL A 104 -6.12 -8.02 -16.38
N CYS A 105 -7.30 -8.65 -16.33
CA CYS A 105 -7.45 -10.09 -16.17
C CYS A 105 -7.73 -10.85 -17.47
N ASP A 106 -8.05 -10.16 -18.57
CA ASP A 106 -8.04 -10.82 -19.86
C ASP A 106 -6.58 -10.90 -20.33
N ILE A 107 -6.11 -12.09 -20.69
CA ILE A 107 -4.75 -12.32 -21.20
C ILE A 107 -4.68 -11.86 -22.66
N LYS A 108 -5.40 -10.79 -23.00
CA LYS A 108 -5.39 -10.22 -24.33
C LYS A 108 -4.10 -9.43 -24.50
N SER A 109 -3.47 -9.65 -25.65
CA SER A 109 -2.16 -9.14 -26.06
C SER A 109 -1.87 -7.74 -25.54
N ARG A 110 -0.73 -7.56 -24.86
CA ARG A 110 -0.23 -6.25 -24.41
C ARG A 110 -0.41 -5.24 -25.54
N GLN A 111 -1.15 -4.17 -25.26
CA GLN A 111 -1.25 -3.01 -26.15
C GLN A 111 0.17 -2.50 -26.49
N PRO A 112 0.43 -1.96 -27.68
CA PRO A 112 1.79 -1.55 -28.09
C PRO A 112 2.42 -0.52 -27.15
N ILE A 113 1.61 0.32 -26.49
CA ILE A 113 2.03 1.27 -25.43
C ILE A 113 2.62 0.55 -24.19
N GLN A 114 2.23 -0.70 -23.94
CA GLN A 114 2.58 -1.47 -22.75
C GLN A 114 3.79 -2.41 -22.98
N ARG A 115 4.37 -2.42 -24.19
CA ARG A 115 5.70 -2.98 -24.43
C ARG A 115 6.74 -2.01 -23.92
N THR A 116 7.26 -2.28 -22.73
CA THR A 116 8.40 -1.53 -22.20
C THR A 116 9.61 -1.74 -23.09
N SER A 117 10.03 -0.69 -23.80
CA SER A 117 11.23 -0.76 -24.65
C SER A 117 12.49 -0.78 -23.77
N ALA A 118 13.59 -1.33 -24.29
CA ALA A 118 14.87 -1.33 -23.57
C ALA A 118 15.30 0.08 -23.12
N ALA A 119 14.92 1.12 -23.88
CA ALA A 119 15.21 2.51 -23.55
C ALA A 119 14.48 3.00 -22.27
N GLN A 120 13.24 2.55 -22.02
CA GLN A 120 12.53 2.90 -20.78
C GLN A 120 13.21 2.28 -19.55
N TRP A 121 13.75 1.07 -19.69
CA TRP A 121 14.55 0.43 -18.65
C TRP A 121 15.87 1.17 -18.40
N THR A 122 16.53 1.67 -19.45
CA THR A 122 17.74 2.49 -19.32
C THR A 122 17.47 3.78 -18.54
N ILE A 123 16.34 4.44 -18.79
CA ILE A 123 15.96 5.67 -18.07
C ILE A 123 15.74 5.39 -16.57
N VAL A 124 15.06 4.29 -16.23
CA VAL A 124 14.82 3.89 -14.83
C VAL A 124 16.15 3.60 -14.13
N PHE A 125 17.04 2.83 -14.76
CA PHE A 125 18.36 2.56 -14.20
C PHE A 125 19.20 3.83 -14.03
N ALA A 126 19.20 4.72 -15.03
CA ALA A 126 19.91 5.99 -14.96
C ALA A 126 19.39 6.85 -13.79
N PHE A 127 18.07 6.88 -13.56
CA PHE A 127 17.48 7.60 -12.44
C PHE A 127 17.89 7.02 -11.07
N ILE A 128 17.85 5.69 -10.92
CA ILE A 128 18.28 5.00 -9.69
C ILE A 128 19.77 5.26 -9.43
N ILE A 129 20.60 5.14 -10.46
CA ILE A 129 22.03 5.43 -10.38
C ILE A 129 22.28 6.91 -10.03
N GLY A 130 21.50 7.83 -10.60
CA GLY A 130 21.55 9.26 -10.28
C GLY A 130 21.24 9.55 -8.81
N ILE A 131 20.20 8.92 -8.24
CA ILE A 131 19.89 9.01 -6.80
C ILE A 131 21.06 8.48 -5.97
N PHE A 132 21.61 7.31 -6.33
CA PHE A 132 22.71 6.72 -5.59
C PHE A 132 23.96 7.60 -5.63
N MET A 133 24.30 8.16 -6.80
CA MET A 133 25.41 9.10 -6.95
C MET A 133 25.17 10.38 -6.15
N MET A 134 23.95 10.93 -6.17
CA MET A 134 23.58 12.11 -5.40
C MET A 134 23.76 11.86 -3.89
N VAL A 135 23.25 10.74 -3.37
CA VAL A 135 23.42 10.39 -1.95
C VAL A 135 24.91 10.25 -1.58
N ARG A 136 25.73 9.65 -2.45
CA ARG A 136 27.18 9.53 -2.20
C ARG A 136 27.90 10.87 -2.28
N PHE A 137 27.50 11.74 -3.20
CA PHE A 137 28.07 13.08 -3.34
C PHE A 137 27.75 13.97 -2.14
N PHE A 138 26.51 13.90 -1.61
CA PHE A 138 26.09 14.66 -0.44
C PHE A 138 26.37 13.97 0.90
N ALA A 139 26.84 12.71 0.91
CA ALA A 139 27.27 12.01 2.12
C ALA A 139 28.25 12.79 3.01
N PRO A 140 29.33 13.43 2.48
CA PRO A 140 30.22 14.24 3.31
C PRO A 140 29.54 15.48 3.90
N VAL A 141 28.47 16.00 3.29
CA VAL A 141 27.70 17.14 3.80
C VAL A 141 26.68 16.71 4.84
N ILE A 142 26.03 15.55 4.63
CA ILE A 142 24.99 14.99 5.52
C ILE A 142 25.59 14.36 6.78
N ASN A 143 26.82 13.82 6.72
CA ASN A 143 27.49 13.21 7.87
C ASN A 143 28.08 14.22 8.86
N VAL A 144 28.08 15.51 8.54
CA VAL A 144 28.44 16.55 9.51
C VAL A 144 27.24 16.79 10.41
N ALA A 145 27.46 16.78 11.73
CA ALA A 145 26.40 17.09 12.68
C ALA A 145 25.80 18.46 12.35
N PRO A 146 24.47 18.60 12.29
CA PRO A 146 23.84 19.88 11.98
C PRO A 146 24.26 20.90 13.03
N HIS A 147 24.73 22.07 12.58
CA HIS A 147 25.07 23.16 13.48
C HIS A 147 23.78 23.82 13.98
N ASN A 148 23.75 24.19 15.27
CA ASN A 148 22.63 24.94 15.83
C ASN A 148 22.54 26.32 15.16
N MET A 149 21.49 26.55 14.36
CA MET A 149 21.26 27.85 13.71
C MET A 149 20.95 28.97 14.72
N PHE A 150 20.52 28.60 15.92
CA PHE A 150 20.34 29.51 17.05
C PHE A 150 21.39 29.13 18.09
N GLY A 151 22.49 29.89 18.14
CA GLY A 151 23.70 29.55 18.89
C GLY A 151 23.44 29.06 20.32
N ASP A 152 24.31 28.17 20.80
CA ASP A 152 24.26 27.63 22.14
C ASP A 152 24.18 28.78 23.15
N ARG A 153 23.00 28.93 23.78
CA ARG A 153 22.90 29.80 24.95
C ARG A 153 23.87 29.22 25.97
N PRO A 154 24.76 30.03 26.57
CA PRO A 154 25.61 29.53 27.64
C PRO A 154 24.68 29.00 28.75
N SER A 155 24.67 27.68 28.93
CA SER A 155 24.10 27.03 30.10
C SER A 155 25.00 27.33 31.29
N ASN A 156 24.91 28.57 31.78
CA ASN A 156 25.36 28.87 33.13
C ASN A 156 24.41 28.18 34.11
N THR A 157 25.03 27.56 35.12
CA THR A 157 24.47 27.08 36.39
C THR A 157 24.10 25.58 36.36
N SER A 158 25.06 24.69 36.64
CA SER A 158 25.60 24.33 37.96
C SER A 158 24.72 23.30 38.69
N GLN A 159 25.41 22.21 39.04
CA GLN A 159 25.08 21.13 39.96
C GLN A 159 23.94 21.43 40.96
N ARG A 160 22.93 20.57 40.99
CA ARG A 160 22.35 20.06 42.23
C ARG A 160 21.76 18.67 42.01
#